data_AF-A0ABD7YYW7-F1
#
_entry.id   AF-A0ABD7YYW7-F1
#
_cell.length_a   1.000
_cell.length_b   1.000
_cell.length_c   1.000
_cell.angle_alpha   90.00
_cell.angle_beta   90.00
_cell.angle_gamma   90.00
#
_symmetry.space_group_name_H-M   'P 1'
#
loop_
_entity.id
_entity.type
_entity.pdbx_description
1 polymer ?
#
loop_
_entity_poly.entity_id
_entity_poly.type
_entity_poly.pdbx_seq_one_letter_code
_entity_poly.pdbx_strand_id
1 'polypeptide(L)'
;MPFIVSDANWKKLISTVENNKTIQNKDERTWFGESRECVAAVKSLANAPHTSFWRRGALVKNNFSIKKGTVIATFKSESQYKGHAAIYVEQNSNGIIVYDQWKTKAISMRLIRFNRPENGISNDGDKFYVVE
;
A
#
# COMPACT_ATOMS: atom_id res chain seq x y z
N MET A 1 -9.30 -13.86 -3.68
CA MET A 1 -8.23 -13.70 -4.69
C MET A 1 -7.63 -12.33 -4.46
N PRO A 2 -6.31 -12.21 -4.30
CA PRO A 2 -5.67 -10.93 -4.03
C PRO A 2 -5.84 -9.95 -5.21
N PHE A 3 -6.04 -8.67 -4.91
CA PHE A 3 -5.88 -7.62 -5.91
C PHE A 3 -4.40 -7.36 -6.15
N ILE A 4 -3.96 -7.41 -7.41
CA ILE A 4 -2.55 -7.27 -7.79
C ILE A 4 -2.43 -6.21 -8.88
N VAL A 5 -1.45 -5.33 -8.74
CA VAL A 5 -1.09 -4.33 -9.75
C VAL A 5 -0.64 -5.03 -11.04
N SER A 6 -1.23 -4.67 -12.17
CA SER A 6 -0.82 -5.18 -13.48
C SER A 6 0.58 -4.72 -13.87
N ASP A 7 1.27 -5.44 -14.77
CA ASP A 7 2.62 -5.07 -15.19
C ASP A 7 2.73 -3.65 -15.77
N ALA A 8 1.70 -3.23 -16.51
CA ALA A 8 1.63 -1.86 -17.06
C ALA A 8 1.54 -0.81 -15.95
N ASN A 9 0.67 -1.04 -14.96
CA ASN A 9 0.54 -0.15 -13.81
C ASN A 9 1.77 -0.20 -12.90
N TRP A 10 2.44 -1.36 -12.81
CA TRP A 10 3.69 -1.50 -12.08
C TRP A 10 4.80 -0.64 -12.70
N LYS A 11 5.00 -0.73 -14.02
CA LYS A 11 5.97 0.12 -14.74
C LYS A 11 5.66 1.61 -14.54
N LYS A 12 4.39 2.00 -14.64
CA LYS A 12 3.93 3.37 -14.39
C LYS A 12 4.20 3.83 -12.96
N LEU A 13 3.97 2.95 -11.98
CA LEU A 13 4.27 3.23 -10.57
C LEU A 13 5.76 3.50 -10.37
N ILE A 14 6.63 2.64 -10.88
CA ILE A 14 8.09 2.81 -10.74
C ILE A 14 8.56 4.12 -11.38
N SER A 15 8.17 4.40 -12.64
CA SER A 15 8.57 5.64 -13.31
C SER A 15 8.08 6.88 -12.58
N THR A 16 6.87 6.83 -12.03
CA THR A 16 6.29 7.93 -11.25
C THR A 16 7.06 8.17 -9.95
N VAL A 17 7.43 7.10 -9.23
CA VAL A 17 8.21 7.21 -8.00
C VAL A 17 9.59 7.78 -8.28
N GLU A 18 10.26 7.35 -9.34
CA GLU A 18 11.57 7.90 -9.72
C GLU A 18 11.48 9.37 -10.12
N ASN A 19 10.48 9.75 -10.91
CA ASN A 19 10.25 11.16 -11.25
C ASN A 19 9.94 12.01 -10.00
N ASN A 20 9.13 11.51 -9.06
CA ASN A 20 8.82 12.23 -7.83
C ASN A 20 10.05 12.53 -6.95
N LYS A 21 11.16 11.78 -7.10
CA LYS A 21 12.42 12.05 -6.40
C LYS A 21 13.15 13.28 -6.94
N THR A 22 12.95 13.63 -8.21
CA THR A 22 13.63 14.78 -8.86
C THR A 22 12.89 16.09 -8.57
N ILE A 23 11.59 16.01 -8.26
CA ILE A 23 10.74 17.17 -7.99
C ILE A 23 10.95 17.66 -6.55
N GLN A 24 11.49 18.86 -6.42
CA GLN A 24 11.68 19.55 -5.14
C GLN A 24 10.36 20.05 -4.55
N ASN A 25 9.49 20.64 -5.39
CA ASN A 25 8.18 21.12 -4.97
C ASN A 25 7.20 19.96 -4.80
N LYS A 26 6.77 19.69 -3.55
CA LYS A 26 5.89 18.54 -3.26
C LYS A 26 4.53 18.62 -3.95
N ASP A 27 4.05 19.82 -4.25
CA ASP A 27 2.74 20.04 -4.89
C ASP A 27 2.74 19.67 -6.38
N GLU A 28 3.92 19.64 -7.01
CA GLU A 28 4.12 19.25 -8.41
C GLU A 28 4.32 17.74 -8.58
N ARG A 29 4.44 16.99 -7.47
CA ARG A 29 4.59 15.53 -7.52
C ARG A 29 3.31 14.87 -8.00
N THR A 30 3.48 13.76 -8.71
CA THR A 30 2.36 12.98 -9.24
C THR A 30 1.77 12.07 -8.15
N TRP A 31 0.44 12.04 -8.12
CA TRP A 31 -0.38 11.25 -7.22
C TRP A 31 -1.18 10.20 -8.01
N PHE A 32 -1.58 9.12 -7.35
CA PHE A 32 -2.49 8.13 -7.95
C PHE A 32 -3.92 8.26 -7.39
N GLY A 33 -4.92 8.07 -8.25
CA GLY A 33 -6.33 8.09 -7.87
C GLY A 33 -6.91 9.48 -7.55
N GLU A 34 -8.15 9.47 -7.07
CA GLU A 34 -9.06 10.61 -7.01
C GLU A 34 -8.84 11.57 -5.83
N SER A 35 -8.19 11.14 -4.74
CA SER A 35 -8.21 11.89 -3.47
C SER A 35 -6.87 12.07 -2.76
N ARG A 36 -5.73 11.78 -3.43
CA ARG A 36 -4.37 11.76 -2.83
C ARG A 36 -4.22 10.82 -1.61
N GLU A 37 -5.24 10.02 -1.32
CA GLU A 37 -5.27 9.07 -0.22
C GLU A 37 -4.62 7.74 -0.62
N CYS A 38 -4.27 6.95 0.39
CA CYS A 38 -3.73 5.61 0.21
C CYS A 38 -4.69 4.68 -0.55
N VAL A 39 -5.98 4.74 -0.21
CA VAL A 39 -7.05 3.94 -0.83
C VAL A 39 -7.21 4.28 -2.31
N ALA A 40 -7.15 5.57 -2.66
CA ALA A 40 -7.28 6.02 -4.04
C ALA A 40 -6.12 5.48 -4.92
N ALA A 41 -4.90 5.46 -4.39
CA ALA A 41 -3.77 4.87 -5.11
C ALA A 41 -3.97 3.39 -5.39
N VAL A 42 -4.33 2.59 -4.38
CA VAL A 42 -4.46 1.13 -4.57
C VAL A 42 -5.64 0.77 -5.47
N LYS A 43 -6.75 1.51 -5.40
CA LYS A 43 -7.89 1.38 -6.32
C LYS A 43 -7.46 1.66 -7.76
N SER A 44 -6.74 2.77 -7.98
CA SER A 44 -6.28 3.16 -9.32
C SER A 44 -5.22 2.22 -9.90
N LEU A 45 -4.31 1.68 -9.07
CA LEU A 45 -3.19 0.86 -9.54
C LEU A 45 -3.55 -0.62 -9.72
N ALA A 46 -4.40 -1.16 -8.85
CA ALA A 46 -4.75 -2.59 -8.84
C ALA A 46 -6.20 -2.88 -9.24
N ASN A 47 -6.95 -1.87 -9.70
CA ASN A 47 -8.39 -1.96 -9.95
C ASN A 47 -9.16 -2.54 -8.74
N ALA A 48 -8.70 -2.25 -7.52
CA ALA A 48 -9.36 -2.71 -6.31
C ALA A 48 -10.74 -2.05 -6.18
N PRO A 49 -11.77 -2.77 -5.70
CA PRO A 49 -13.12 -2.23 -5.56
C PRO A 49 -13.21 -1.23 -4.41
N HIS A 50 -14.42 -0.71 -4.16
CA HIS A 50 -14.69 0.10 -2.97
C HIS A 50 -14.32 -0.67 -1.68
N THR A 51 -13.81 0.03 -0.66
CA THR A 51 -13.28 -0.58 0.58
C THR A 51 -14.32 -1.35 1.38
N SER A 52 -15.61 -1.12 1.13
CA SER A 52 -16.72 -1.90 1.69
C SER A 52 -16.77 -3.35 1.19
N PHE A 53 -16.12 -3.64 0.07
CA PHE A 53 -16.02 -5.00 -0.48
C PHE A 53 -14.74 -5.72 -0.05
N TRP A 54 -13.80 -5.01 0.57
CA TRP A 54 -12.51 -5.58 0.94
C TRP A 54 -12.67 -6.55 2.10
N ARG A 55 -12.08 -7.72 1.94
CA ARG A 55 -11.96 -8.72 2.99
C ARG A 55 -10.50 -8.86 3.41
N ARG A 56 -10.32 -9.13 4.70
CA ARG A 56 -9.04 -9.46 5.30
C ARG A 56 -8.64 -10.87 4.84
N GLY A 57 -7.65 -10.95 3.97
CA GLY A 57 -7.03 -12.21 3.58
C GLY A 57 -5.89 -12.62 4.52
N ALA A 58 -4.87 -13.26 3.95
CA ALA A 58 -3.70 -13.74 4.70
C ALA A 58 -2.93 -12.59 5.36
N LEU A 59 -2.40 -12.85 6.56
CA LEU A 59 -1.46 -11.95 7.24
C LEU A 59 -0.18 -11.80 6.38
N VAL A 60 0.32 -10.57 6.27
CA VAL A 60 1.52 -10.30 5.46
C VAL A 60 2.79 -10.76 6.16
N LYS A 61 2.92 -10.49 7.47
CA LYS A 61 4.11 -10.84 8.25
C LYS A 61 4.40 -12.34 8.16
N ASN A 62 5.65 -12.67 7.83
CA ASN A 62 6.16 -14.03 7.64
C ASN A 62 5.56 -14.80 6.45
N ASN A 63 4.75 -14.16 5.61
CA ASN A 63 4.17 -14.77 4.43
C ASN A 63 4.95 -14.39 3.16
N PHE A 64 6.01 -15.15 2.88
CA PHE A 64 6.90 -14.91 1.74
C PHE A 64 6.33 -15.35 0.39
N SER A 65 5.15 -15.97 0.34
CA SER A 65 4.50 -16.35 -0.92
C SER A 65 3.67 -15.20 -1.53
N ILE A 66 3.57 -14.05 -0.85
CA ILE A 66 2.84 -12.89 -1.37
C ILE A 66 3.57 -12.32 -2.58
N LYS A 67 2.85 -12.18 -3.69
CA LYS A 67 3.41 -11.62 -4.92
C LYS A 67 3.63 -10.12 -4.78
N LYS A 68 4.75 -9.65 -5.33
CA LYS A 68 4.99 -8.22 -5.55
C LYS A 68 3.82 -7.61 -6.33
N GLY A 69 3.40 -6.40 -5.94
CA GLY A 69 2.23 -5.73 -6.50
C GLY A 69 0.91 -6.06 -5.80
N THR A 70 0.89 -6.96 -4.81
CA THR A 70 -0.33 -7.29 -4.06
C THR A 70 -0.79 -6.10 -3.22
N VAL A 71 -2.10 -5.80 -3.24
CA VAL A 71 -2.71 -4.81 -2.35
C VAL A 71 -2.78 -5.38 -0.94
N ILE A 72 -2.23 -4.62 0.01
CA ILE A 72 -2.29 -4.94 1.43
C ILE A 72 -2.93 -3.78 2.18
N ALA A 73 -3.67 -4.09 3.23
CA ALA A 73 -4.33 -3.07 4.04
C ALA A 73 -4.45 -3.50 5.50
N THR A 74 -4.73 -2.52 6.35
CA THR A 74 -5.08 -2.75 7.75
C THR A 74 -6.60 -2.82 7.91
N PHE A 75 -7.03 -3.64 8.86
CA PHE A 75 -8.44 -3.98 9.04
C PHE A 75 -8.82 -3.91 10.51
N LYS A 76 -9.99 -3.36 10.84
CA LYS A 76 -10.58 -3.41 12.19
C LYS A 76 -11.16 -4.80 12.47
N SER A 77 -11.88 -5.37 11.51
CA SER A 77 -12.45 -6.73 11.54
C SER A 77 -12.32 -7.38 10.16
N GLU A 78 -12.79 -8.61 10.00
CA GLU A 78 -12.62 -9.41 8.76
C GLU A 78 -13.10 -8.71 7.48
N SER A 79 -14.13 -7.86 7.56
CA SER A 79 -14.70 -7.15 6.41
C SER A 79 -14.73 -5.63 6.61
N GLN A 80 -13.97 -5.11 7.57
CA GLN A 80 -13.96 -3.67 7.88
C GLN A 80 -12.55 -3.11 7.75
N TYR A 81 -12.25 -2.51 6.60
CA TYR A 81 -11.05 -1.72 6.39
C TYR A 81 -10.94 -0.61 7.45
N LYS A 82 -9.73 -0.40 7.99
CA LYS A 82 -9.42 0.71 8.87
C LYS A 82 -7.93 0.98 8.85
N GLY A 83 -7.53 2.22 8.58
CA GLY A 83 -6.15 2.68 8.72
C GLY A 83 -5.52 3.01 7.37
N HIS A 84 -4.74 2.08 6.82
CA HIS A 84 -3.88 2.32 5.66
C HIS A 84 -3.95 1.19 4.63
N ALA A 85 -3.72 1.53 3.37
CA ALA A 85 -3.61 0.60 2.27
C ALA A 85 -2.34 0.89 1.46
N ALA A 86 -1.68 -0.15 0.97
CA ALA A 86 -0.40 -0.02 0.26
C ALA A 86 -0.23 -1.13 -0.78
N ILE A 87 0.75 -0.94 -1.67
CA ILE A 87 1.17 -1.96 -2.63
C ILE A 87 2.41 -2.67 -2.07
N TYR A 88 2.31 -3.97 -1.85
CA TYR A 88 3.39 -4.81 -1.35
C TYR A 88 4.53 -4.94 -2.37
N VAL A 89 5.78 -4.78 -1.91
CA VAL A 89 6.98 -5.04 -2.70
C VAL A 89 7.64 -6.34 -2.25
N GLU A 90 8.00 -6.40 -0.97
CA GLU A 90 8.68 -7.50 -0.30
C GLU A 90 8.64 -7.29 1.23
N GLN A 91 9.20 -8.23 1.99
CA GLN A 91 9.36 -8.08 3.43
C GLN A 91 10.69 -8.67 3.91
N ASN A 92 11.17 -8.18 5.04
CA ASN A 92 12.34 -8.69 5.73
C ASN A 92 12.11 -8.71 7.26
N SER A 93 13.12 -9.10 8.04
CA SER A 93 13.02 -9.17 9.50
C SER A 93 12.61 -7.87 10.18
N ASN A 94 12.85 -6.71 9.54
CA ASN A 94 12.49 -5.41 10.09
C ASN A 94 11.05 -4.97 9.78
N GLY A 95 10.44 -5.46 8.71
CA GLY A 95 9.16 -4.93 8.25
C GLY A 95 8.78 -5.27 6.81
N ILE A 96 7.76 -4.55 6.33
CA ILE A 96 7.20 -4.68 4.99
C ILE A 96 7.67 -3.48 4.16
N ILE A 97 8.23 -3.74 2.98
CA ILE A 97 8.58 -2.71 2.01
C ILE A 97 7.37 -2.54 1.08
N VAL A 98 6.88 -1.30 0.98
CA VAL A 98 5.65 -0.98 0.25
C VAL A 98 5.82 0.27 -0.60
N TYR A 99 4.93 0.43 -1.58
CA TYR A 99 4.60 1.73 -2.14
C TYR A 99 3.29 2.25 -1.53
N ASP A 100 3.33 3.45 -0.99
CA ASP A 100 2.15 4.12 -0.45
C ASP A 100 2.18 5.64 -0.66
N GLN A 101 0.99 6.23 -0.52
CA GLN A 101 0.77 7.68 -0.53
C GLN A 101 -0.28 8.03 0.53
N TRP A 102 -0.35 9.31 0.92
CA TRP A 102 -1.41 9.88 1.76
C TRP A 102 -1.43 11.40 1.57
N LYS A 103 -2.46 12.12 2.04
CA LYS A 103 -2.70 13.56 1.75
C LYS A 103 -1.47 14.48 1.60
N THR A 104 -0.43 14.29 2.41
CA THR A 104 0.77 15.14 2.46
C THR A 104 2.05 14.48 1.91
N LYS A 105 1.97 13.23 1.45
CA LYS A 105 3.08 12.53 0.81
C LYS A 105 2.64 11.77 -0.45
N ALA A 106 3.17 12.21 -1.58
CA ALA A 106 3.02 11.52 -2.86
C ALA A 106 3.58 10.10 -2.80
N ILE A 107 3.15 9.28 -3.77
CA ILE A 107 3.53 7.88 -3.89
C ILE A 107 5.05 7.70 -3.81
N SER A 108 5.48 6.87 -2.87
CA SER A 108 6.90 6.63 -2.61
C SER A 108 7.11 5.27 -1.95
N MET A 109 8.34 4.76 -2.03
CA MET A 109 8.72 3.55 -1.30
C MET A 109 8.87 3.86 0.19
N ARG A 110 8.38 2.97 1.05
CA ARG A 110 8.51 3.08 2.51
C ARG A 110 8.66 1.70 3.15
N LEU A 111 9.45 1.63 4.22
CA LEU A 111 9.50 0.50 5.14
C LEU A 111 8.48 0.73 6.27
N ILE A 112 7.50 -0.16 6.39
CA ILE A 112 6.59 -0.24 7.53
C ILE A 112 7.15 -1.28 8.50
N ARG A 113 7.60 -0.82 9.68
CA ARG A 113 8.32 -1.67 10.64
C ARG A 113 7.37 -2.61 11.39
N PHE A 114 7.86 -3.81 11.68
CA PHE A 114 7.23 -4.73 12.63
C PHE A 114 7.48 -4.30 14.08
N ASN A 115 6.63 -4.80 14.98
CA ASN A 115 6.64 -4.58 16.42
C ASN A 115 6.58 -3.09 16.76
N ARG A 116 5.71 -2.34 16.08
CA ARG A 116 5.51 -0.90 16.29
C ARG A 116 4.05 -0.52 16.56
N PRO A 117 3.37 -1.15 17.55
CA PRO A 117 1.99 -0.83 17.87
C PRO A 117 1.79 0.65 18.27
N GLU A 118 2.82 1.30 18.82
CA GLU A 118 2.81 2.71 19.21
C GLU A 118 2.62 3.68 18.03
N ASN A 119 2.95 3.25 16.81
CA ASN A 119 2.81 4.07 15.61
C ASN A 119 1.38 4.05 15.02
N GLY A 120 0.46 3.35 15.69
CA GLY A 120 -0.91 3.13 15.27
C GLY A 120 -1.05 2.09 14.16
N ILE A 121 -2.27 1.58 13.98
CA ILE A 121 -2.57 0.47 13.07
C ILE A 121 -2.04 0.70 11.64
N SER A 122 -2.08 1.95 11.16
CA SER A 122 -1.65 2.35 9.81
C SER A 122 -0.15 2.21 9.55
N ASN A 123 0.68 2.14 10.61
CA ASN A 123 2.13 2.10 10.51
C ASN A 123 2.75 0.91 11.25
N ASP A 124 1.91 -0.01 11.71
CA ASP A 124 2.33 -1.26 12.36
C ASP A 124 2.33 -2.39 11.33
N GLY A 125 3.51 -2.86 10.94
CA GLY A 125 3.68 -3.92 9.94
C GLY A 125 2.96 -5.22 10.34
N ASP A 126 2.73 -5.44 11.63
CA ASP A 126 2.02 -6.60 12.17
C ASP A 126 0.53 -6.63 11.87
N LYS A 127 -0.03 -5.51 11.36
CA LYS A 127 -1.48 -5.34 11.16
C LYS A 127 -1.88 -5.29 9.68
N PHE A 128 -0.95 -5.59 8.78
CA PHE A 128 -1.21 -5.64 7.35
C PHE A 128 -1.63 -7.04 6.90
N TYR A 129 -2.71 -7.08 6.14
CA TYR A 129 -3.28 -8.27 5.53
C TYR A 129 -3.42 -8.05 4.03
N VAL A 130 -3.37 -9.13 3.27
CA VAL A 130 -3.74 -9.13 1.86
C VAL A 130 -5.21 -8.71 1.72
N VAL A 131 -5.51 -7.89 0.73
CA VAL A 131 -6.88 -7.50 0.40
C VAL A 131 -7.46 -8.49 -0.62
N GLU A 132 -8.63 -9.04 -0.31
CA GLU A 132 -9.40 -9.97 -1.14
C GLU A 132 -10.84 -9.52 -1.39
#